data_AF-A0A0J7IVV9-F1
#
_entry.id   AF-A0A0J7IVV9-F1
#
_cell.length_a   1.000
_cell.length_b   1.000
_cell.length_c   1.000
_cell.angle_alpha   90.00
_cell.angle_beta   90.00
_cell.angle_gamma   90.00
#
_symmetry.space_group_name_H-M   'P 1'
#
loop_
_entity.id
_entity.type
_entity.pdbx_description
1 polymer ?
#
loop_
_entity_poly.entity_id
_entity_poly.type
_entity_poly.pdbx_seq_one_letter_code
_entity_poly.pdbx_strand_id
1 'polypeptide(L)'
;MKDIIQALAATGDEIYAKICEVLEVDGENKTANLRPLDGTADILDAYLVTDDANGSMYLEPAKGSLVCVVFISKQIACVVNPSELKQFRIKIKNVEFQMDQDGFLLKKESETLKKLMGDLIKEIRMMKFTTNTGSTIQLVNDPQFSLIEDRFKKFLKD
;
A
#
# COMPACT_ATOMS: atom_id res chain seq x y z
N MET A 1 -2.86 1.79 21.77
CA MET A 1 -3.22 0.60 20.95
C MET A 1 -2.63 -0.69 21.52
N LYS A 2 -1.34 -0.77 21.90
CA LYS A 2 -0.78 -1.92 22.63
C LYS A 2 -1.57 -2.25 23.91
N ASP A 3 -1.92 -1.24 24.70
CA ASP A 3 -2.68 -1.43 25.95
C ASP A 3 -4.14 -1.86 25.71
N ILE A 4 -4.72 -1.47 24.57
CA ILE A 4 -6.09 -1.88 24.17
C ILE A 4 -6.08 -3.33 23.68
N ILE A 5 -5.10 -3.72 22.86
CA ILE A 5 -4.93 -5.10 22.39
C ILE A 5 -4.64 -6.03 23.59
N GLN A 6 -3.82 -5.60 24.55
CA GLN A 6 -3.57 -6.35 25.78
C GLN A 6 -4.80 -6.41 26.71
N ALA A 7 -5.58 -5.32 26.80
CA ALA A 7 -6.81 -5.30 27.57
C ALA A 7 -7.89 -6.23 26.99
N LEU A 8 -8.00 -6.31 25.65
CA LEU A 8 -8.91 -7.23 24.96
C LEU A 8 -8.54 -8.70 25.22
N ALA A 9 -7.24 -9.03 25.33
CA ALA A 9 -6.81 -10.37 25.75
C ALA A 9 -7.15 -10.69 27.22
N ALA A 10 -7.41 -9.67 28.04
CA ALA A 10 -7.69 -9.81 29.47
C ALA A 10 -9.19 -9.92 29.81
N THR A 11 -10.11 -9.63 28.88
CA THR A 11 -11.57 -9.70 29.14
C THR A 11 -12.12 -11.12 29.13
N GLY A 12 -11.36 -12.11 28.67
CA GLY A 12 -11.79 -13.51 28.61
C GLY A 12 -12.84 -13.79 27.53
N ASP A 13 -13.14 -12.83 26.66
CA ASP A 13 -14.00 -13.03 25.50
C ASP A 13 -13.30 -13.94 24.48
N GLU A 14 -13.98 -14.97 24.00
CA GLU A 14 -13.46 -15.82 22.93
C GLU A 14 -13.40 -15.00 21.63
N ILE A 15 -12.18 -14.79 21.13
CA ILE A 15 -11.97 -14.27 19.79
C ILE A 15 -12.38 -15.37 18.82
N TYR A 16 -13.50 -15.17 18.12
CA TYR A 16 -13.98 -16.09 17.11
C TYR A 16 -13.93 -15.45 15.71
N ALA A 17 -13.81 -16.31 14.71
CA ALA A 17 -13.69 -15.90 13.32
C ALA A 17 -14.80 -16.52 12.45
N LYS A 18 -15.19 -15.81 11.41
CA LYS A 18 -16.11 -16.29 10.37
C LYS A 18 -15.50 -16.10 8.99
N ILE A 19 -15.88 -16.97 8.05
CA ILE A 19 -15.63 -16.75 6.64
C ILE A 19 -16.85 -16.07 6.04
N CYS A 20 -16.63 -14.95 5.35
CA CYS A 20 -17.69 -14.13 4.79
C CYS A 20 -17.41 -13.78 3.32
N GLU A 21 -18.47 -13.58 2.54
CA GLU A 21 -18.42 -12.93 1.23
C GLU A 21 -18.50 -11.41 1.40
N VAL A 22 -17.73 -10.66 0.60
CA VAL A 22 -17.73 -9.19 0.61
C VAL A 22 -18.87 -8.65 -0.24
N LEU A 23 -19.84 -8.00 0.38
CA LEU A 23 -20.99 -7.41 -0.33
C LEU A 23 -20.65 -6.03 -0.92
N GLU A 24 -19.95 -5.22 -0.11
CA GLU A 24 -19.60 -3.84 -0.44
C GLU A 24 -18.40 -3.39 0.40
N VAL A 25 -17.64 -2.44 -0.14
CA VAL A 25 -16.51 -1.82 0.53
C VAL A 25 -16.66 -0.31 0.47
N ASP A 26 -16.59 0.33 1.63
CA ASP A 26 -16.46 1.77 1.78
C ASP A 26 -14.97 2.11 1.95
N GLY A 27 -14.34 2.59 0.87
CA GLY A 27 -12.92 2.96 0.88
C GLY A 27 -12.61 4.23 1.67
N GLU A 28 -13.60 5.12 1.85
CA GLU A 28 -13.43 6.38 2.59
C GLU A 28 -13.40 6.10 4.10
N ASN A 29 -14.39 5.36 4.59
CA ASN A 29 -14.48 4.94 5.98
C ASN A 29 -13.64 3.70 6.31
N LYS A 30 -13.11 3.03 5.28
CA LYS A 30 -12.27 1.81 5.37
C LYS A 30 -13.01 0.68 6.09
N THR A 31 -14.27 0.49 5.71
CA THR A 31 -15.14 -0.56 6.22
C THR A 31 -15.69 -1.43 5.08
N ALA A 32 -16.25 -2.59 5.42
CA ALA A 32 -16.91 -3.47 4.48
C ALA A 32 -18.16 -4.12 5.09
N ASN A 33 -19.16 -4.33 4.24
CA ASN A 33 -20.36 -5.09 4.57
C ASN A 33 -20.19 -6.52 4.07
N LEU A 34 -20.49 -7.49 4.93
CA LEU A 34 -20.07 -8.88 4.74
C LEU A 34 -21.23 -9.85 5.01
N ARG A 35 -21.29 -10.93 4.22
CA ARG A 35 -22.25 -12.01 4.40
C ARG A 35 -21.55 -13.27 4.91
N PRO A 36 -21.82 -13.73 6.15
CA PRO A 36 -21.30 -14.99 6.64
C PRO A 36 -21.74 -16.19 5.80
N LEU A 37 -20.82 -17.12 5.52
CA LEU A 37 -21.15 -18.35 4.77
C LEU A 37 -21.97 -19.35 5.59
N ASP A 38 -22.01 -19.21 6.91
CA ASP A 38 -22.81 -20.04 7.81
C ASP A 38 -24.31 -19.67 7.83
N GLY A 39 -24.72 -18.68 7.04
CA GLY A 39 -26.11 -18.21 6.93
C GLY A 39 -26.57 -17.33 8.09
N THR A 40 -25.68 -16.92 8.98
CA THR A 40 -25.99 -15.93 10.02
C THR A 40 -26.15 -14.52 9.44
N ALA A 41 -26.64 -13.59 10.27
CA ALA A 41 -26.91 -12.22 9.85
C ALA A 41 -25.67 -11.51 9.28
N ASP A 42 -25.90 -10.66 8.29
CA ASP A 42 -24.87 -9.83 7.67
C ASP A 42 -24.14 -8.97 8.72
N ILE A 43 -22.82 -8.83 8.54
CA ILE A 43 -21.95 -8.00 9.36
C ILE A 43 -21.77 -6.68 8.63
N LEU A 44 -22.19 -5.59 9.27
CA LEU A 44 -22.10 -4.26 8.69
C LEU A 44 -20.89 -3.51 9.25
N ASP A 45 -20.30 -2.66 8.42
CA ASP A 45 -19.21 -1.75 8.78
C ASP A 45 -17.99 -2.43 9.45
N ALA A 46 -17.65 -3.64 9.00
CA ALA A 46 -16.45 -4.33 9.48
C ALA A 46 -15.20 -3.56 9.06
N TYR A 47 -14.30 -3.28 10.00
CA TYR A 47 -13.10 -2.49 9.73
C TYR A 47 -12.10 -3.24 8.83
N LEU A 48 -11.50 -2.52 7.89
CA LEU A 48 -10.42 -3.01 7.02
C LEU A 48 -9.02 -2.65 7.55
N VAL A 49 -8.95 -1.71 8.48
CA VAL A 49 -7.70 -1.27 9.12
C VAL A 49 -7.99 -0.76 10.53
N THR A 50 -7.05 -0.96 11.45
CA THR A 50 -7.20 -0.57 12.86
C THR A 50 -6.91 0.91 13.11
N ASP A 51 -5.88 1.44 12.48
CA ASP A 51 -5.51 2.86 12.44
C ASP A 51 -4.63 3.08 11.21
N ASP A 52 -4.78 4.23 10.59
CA ASP A 52 -4.06 4.62 9.38
C ASP A 52 -3.55 6.06 9.42
N ALA A 53 -3.77 6.79 10.52
CA ALA A 53 -3.37 8.19 10.65
C ALA A 53 -1.85 8.37 10.51
N ASN A 54 -1.07 7.45 11.08
CA ASN A 54 0.39 7.47 11.05
C ASN A 54 1.01 6.57 9.96
N GLY A 55 0.17 6.00 9.10
CA GLY A 55 0.53 4.95 8.15
C GLY A 55 0.34 3.55 8.73
N SER A 56 -0.18 2.66 7.89
CA SER A 56 -0.41 1.25 8.20
C SER A 56 -0.48 0.44 6.91
N MET A 57 -0.77 -0.85 7.06
CA MET A 57 -1.14 -1.75 5.98
C MET A 57 -2.65 -1.67 5.77
N TYR A 58 -3.05 -1.52 4.52
CA TYR A 58 -4.44 -1.50 4.09
C TYR A 58 -4.63 -2.50 2.96
N LEU A 59 -5.59 -3.38 3.17
CA LEU A 59 -6.00 -4.41 2.24
C LEU A 59 -7.47 -4.16 1.90
N GLU A 60 -7.73 -3.67 0.70
CA GLU A 60 -9.10 -3.51 0.22
C GLU A 60 -9.52 -4.79 -0.50
N PRO A 61 -10.46 -5.58 0.05
CA PRO A 61 -10.89 -6.80 -0.61
C PRO A 61 -11.72 -6.49 -1.87
N ALA A 62 -11.71 -7.40 -2.84
CA ALA A 62 -12.59 -7.28 -3.99
C ALA A 62 -14.04 -7.62 -3.58
N LYS A 63 -15.03 -6.92 -4.16
CA LYS A 63 -16.45 -7.27 -3.97
C LYS A 63 -16.72 -8.68 -4.53
N GLY A 64 -17.51 -9.48 -3.81
CA GLY A 64 -17.81 -10.87 -4.13
C GLY A 64 -16.71 -11.87 -3.74
N SER A 65 -15.54 -11.38 -3.28
CA SER A 65 -14.49 -12.25 -2.78
C SER A 65 -14.78 -12.73 -1.35
N LEU A 66 -14.03 -13.74 -0.91
CA LEU A 66 -14.10 -14.23 0.46
C LEU A 66 -13.08 -13.54 1.35
N VAL A 67 -13.46 -13.32 2.61
CA VAL A 67 -12.61 -12.80 3.68
C VAL A 67 -12.76 -13.64 4.94
N CYS A 68 -11.71 -13.71 5.75
CA CYS A 68 -11.84 -14.08 7.15
C CYS A 68 -12.18 -12.82 7.96
N VAL A 69 -13.03 -12.94 8.96
CA VAL A 69 -13.45 -11.83 9.81
C VAL A 69 -13.27 -12.25 11.24
N VAL A 70 -12.59 -11.43 12.02
CA VAL A 70 -12.38 -11.66 13.45
C VAL A 70 -13.21 -10.66 14.22
N PHE A 71 -13.98 -11.15 15.18
CA PHE A 71 -14.71 -10.31 16.12
C PHE A 71 -13.80 -9.93 17.27
N ILE A 72 -13.53 -8.63 17.39
CA ILE A 72 -12.77 -8.05 18.51
C ILE A 72 -13.69 -7.90 19.73
N SER A 73 -14.97 -7.59 19.48
CA SER A 73 -16.04 -7.59 20.48
C SER A 73 -17.35 -7.99 19.82
N LYS A 74 -18.45 -8.01 20.58
CA LYS A 74 -19.79 -8.29 20.03
C LYS A 74 -20.25 -7.27 18.98
N GLN A 75 -19.65 -6.08 18.92
CA GLN A 75 -20.01 -5.02 17.98
C GLN A 75 -18.89 -4.66 17.00
N ILE A 76 -17.66 -5.13 17.23
CA ILE A 76 -16.50 -4.73 16.43
C ILE A 76 -15.95 -5.94 15.71
N ALA A 77 -16.01 -5.90 14.38
CA ALA A 77 -15.44 -6.89 13.49
C ALA A 77 -14.32 -6.27 12.64
N CYS A 78 -13.29 -7.06 12.36
CA CYS A 78 -12.17 -6.67 11.51
C CYS A 78 -11.94 -7.73 10.43
N VAL A 79 -11.79 -7.28 9.20
CA VAL A 79 -11.44 -8.14 8.07
C VAL A 79 -9.97 -8.53 8.16
N VAL A 80 -9.70 -9.82 8.01
CA VAL A 80 -8.36 -10.38 7.93
C VAL A 80 -8.28 -11.34 6.75
N ASN A 81 -7.13 -11.40 6.10
CA ASN A 81 -6.86 -12.34 5.01
C ASN A 81 -7.94 -12.38 3.90
N PRO A 82 -8.13 -11.30 3.13
CA PRO A 82 -8.90 -11.38 1.89
C PRO A 82 -8.32 -12.41 0.92
N SER A 83 -9.21 -13.17 0.28
CA SER A 83 -8.85 -14.11 -0.80
C SER A 83 -8.47 -13.40 -2.10
N GLU A 84 -9.02 -12.20 -2.33
CA GLU A 84 -8.75 -11.36 -3.48
C GLU A 84 -8.75 -9.89 -3.06
N LEU A 85 -7.85 -9.10 -3.63
CA LEU A 85 -7.69 -7.68 -3.32
C LEU A 85 -8.03 -6.84 -4.54
N LYS A 86 -8.79 -5.77 -4.32
CA LYS A 86 -8.92 -4.68 -5.28
C LYS A 86 -7.69 -3.77 -5.25
N GLN A 87 -7.20 -3.46 -4.05
CA GLN A 87 -5.96 -2.71 -3.87
C GLN A 87 -5.25 -3.07 -2.57
N PHE A 88 -3.96 -2.84 -2.57
CA PHE A 88 -3.08 -2.96 -1.41
C PHE A 88 -2.28 -1.69 -1.24
N ARG A 89 -2.07 -1.27 0.00
CA ARG A 89 -1.20 -0.15 0.30
C ARG A 89 -0.54 -0.32 1.66
N ILE A 90 0.75 -0.03 1.72
CA ILE A 90 1.54 0.05 2.95
C ILE A 90 2.16 1.44 3.04
N LYS A 91 1.98 2.08 4.19
CA LYS A 91 2.56 3.39 4.47
C LYS A 91 3.35 3.35 5.77
N ILE A 92 4.61 3.75 5.72
CA ILE A 92 5.47 3.91 6.88
C ILE A 92 6.01 5.34 6.86
N LYS A 93 5.46 6.21 7.72
CA LYS A 93 5.76 7.64 7.72
C LYS A 93 5.58 8.25 6.31
N ASN A 94 6.69 8.62 5.67
CA ASN A 94 6.72 9.28 4.37
C ASN A 94 6.98 8.33 3.20
N VAL A 95 7.14 7.02 3.47
CA VAL A 95 7.31 6.00 2.44
C VAL A 95 5.99 5.29 2.23
N GLU A 96 5.56 5.22 0.98
CA GLU A 96 4.29 4.62 0.57
C GLU A 96 4.52 3.70 -0.61
N PHE A 97 3.99 2.48 -0.50
CA PHE A 97 3.89 1.53 -1.58
C PHE A 97 2.43 1.12 -1.74
N GLN A 98 1.89 1.29 -2.94
CA GLN A 98 0.51 0.96 -3.28
C GLN A 98 0.49 0.14 -4.58
N MET A 99 -0.47 -0.75 -4.70
CA MET A 99 -0.68 -1.59 -5.89
C MET A 99 -2.17 -1.84 -6.11
N ASP A 100 -2.58 -1.80 -7.36
CA ASP A 100 -3.91 -2.15 -7.86
C ASP A 100 -3.79 -2.76 -9.27
N GLN A 101 -4.92 -2.92 -9.97
CA GLN A 101 -4.95 -3.47 -11.33
C GLN A 101 -4.19 -2.64 -12.38
N ASP A 102 -3.98 -1.34 -12.14
CA ASP A 102 -3.35 -0.43 -13.10
C ASP A 102 -1.83 -0.34 -12.92
N GLY A 103 -1.32 -0.84 -11.79
CA GLY A 103 0.11 -1.00 -11.53
C GLY A 103 0.48 -0.76 -10.07
N PHE A 104 1.67 -0.23 -9.84
CA PHE A 104 2.15 0.08 -8.50
C PHE A 104 2.76 1.48 -8.41
N LEU A 105 2.62 2.07 -7.22
CA LEU A 105 3.24 3.31 -6.81
C LEU A 105 4.30 3.00 -5.76
N LEU A 106 5.52 3.49 -5.97
CA LEU A 106 6.51 3.63 -4.91
C LEU A 106 6.81 5.12 -4.75
N LYS A 107 6.60 5.63 -3.54
CA LYS A 107 6.68 7.05 -3.20
C LYS A 107 7.45 7.27 -1.90
N LYS A 108 8.26 8.32 -1.89
CA LYS A 108 8.94 8.83 -0.69
C LYS A 108 8.80 10.34 -0.67
N GLU A 109 8.12 10.87 0.34
CA GLU A 109 7.81 12.31 0.45
C GLU A 109 7.10 12.84 -0.80
N SER A 110 7.75 13.71 -1.58
CA SER A 110 7.25 14.27 -2.85
C SER A 110 7.79 13.56 -4.10
N GLU A 111 8.70 12.59 -3.94
CA GLU A 111 9.34 11.88 -5.04
C GLU A 111 8.64 10.53 -5.31
N THR A 112 8.60 10.12 -6.57
CA THR A 112 8.07 8.81 -6.98
C THR A 112 9.06 8.11 -7.90
N LEU A 113 9.05 6.77 -7.90
CA LEU A 113 9.87 5.99 -8.84
C LEU A 113 9.55 6.37 -10.30
N LYS A 114 8.26 6.56 -10.63
CA LYS A 114 7.83 6.98 -11.98
C LYS A 114 8.49 8.29 -12.40
N LYS A 115 8.56 9.28 -11.50
CA LYS A 115 9.22 10.56 -11.78
C LYS A 115 10.74 10.40 -11.96
N LEU A 116 11.40 9.64 -11.08
CA LEU A 116 12.84 9.35 -11.20
C LEU A 116 13.18 8.67 -12.53
N MET A 117 12.40 7.66 -12.92
CA MET A 117 12.60 6.96 -14.19
C MET A 117 12.31 7.86 -15.39
N GLY A 118 11.28 8.72 -15.30
CA GLY A 118 10.98 9.69 -16.35
C GLY A 118 12.10 10.70 -16.57
N ASP A 119 12.65 11.24 -15.48
CA ASP A 119 13.78 12.18 -15.53
C ASP A 119 15.04 11.50 -16.07
N LEU A 120 15.32 10.25 -15.66
CA LEU A 120 16.42 9.46 -16.20
C LEU A 120 16.30 9.24 -17.71
N ILE A 121 15.13 8.79 -18.19
CA ILE A 121 14.88 8.57 -19.62
C ILE A 121 15.02 9.88 -20.40
N LYS A 122 14.59 11.00 -19.83
CA LYS A 122 14.74 12.32 -20.45
C LYS A 122 16.21 12.67 -20.64
N GLU A 123 17.04 12.51 -19.62
CA GLU A 123 18.48 12.81 -19.72
C GLU A 123 19.23 11.83 -20.63
N ILE A 124 18.82 10.55 -20.67
CA ILE A 124 19.31 9.59 -21.67
C ILE A 124 19.02 10.07 -23.09
N ARG A 125 17.80 10.56 -23.36
CA ARG A 125 17.43 11.09 -24.68
C ARG A 125 18.15 12.39 -25.04
N MET A 126 18.65 13.12 -24.04
CA MET A 126 19.39 14.37 -24.20
C MET A 126 20.90 14.19 -24.22
N MET A 127 21.41 12.94 -24.18
CA MET A 127 22.84 12.68 -24.21
C MET A 127 23.49 13.35 -25.42
N LYS A 128 24.48 14.19 -25.13
CA LYS A 128 25.28 14.88 -26.12
C LYS A 128 26.73 14.69 -25.77
N PHE A 129 27.53 14.39 -26.79
CA PHE A 129 28.94 14.09 -26.62
C PHE A 129 29.79 15.14 -27.33
N THR A 130 30.86 15.56 -26.66
CA THR A 130 31.96 16.28 -27.30
C THR A 130 32.90 15.26 -27.94
N THR A 131 33.16 15.38 -29.23
CA THR A 131 34.03 14.49 -30.00
C THR A 131 35.14 15.28 -30.68
N ASN A 132 36.33 14.70 -30.83
CA ASN A 132 37.28 15.09 -31.87
C ASN A 132 37.17 14.11 -33.05
N THR A 133 38.04 14.21 -34.04
CA THR A 133 38.14 13.21 -35.11
C THR A 133 38.57 11.86 -34.52
N GLY A 134 37.63 11.07 -34.01
CA GLY A 134 37.89 9.82 -33.30
C GLY A 134 37.03 9.65 -32.04
N SER A 135 37.66 9.50 -30.88
CA SER A 135 37.02 9.10 -29.63
C SER A 135 36.11 10.18 -29.03
N THR A 136 35.05 9.73 -28.37
CA THR A 136 34.24 10.55 -27.48
C THR A 136 35.08 11.05 -26.30
N ILE A 137 35.02 12.36 -26.03
CA ILE A 137 35.83 13.02 -24.99
C ILE A 137 35.00 13.22 -23.71
N GLN A 138 33.75 13.64 -23.85
CA GLN A 138 32.93 14.06 -22.71
C GLN A 138 31.44 13.87 -22.98
N LEU A 139 30.70 13.36 -22.00
CA LEU A 139 29.25 13.44 -21.94
C LEU A 139 28.85 14.81 -21.37
N VAL A 140 28.17 15.62 -22.17
CA VAL A 140 27.86 17.02 -21.84
C VAL A 140 26.87 17.12 -20.67
N ASN A 141 25.91 16.21 -20.56
CA ASN A 141 24.90 16.20 -19.49
C ASN A 141 25.23 15.23 -18.34
N ASP A 142 26.51 14.87 -18.16
CA ASP A 142 26.97 14.08 -17.02
C ASP A 142 26.56 14.69 -15.65
N PRO A 143 26.61 16.02 -15.43
CA PRO A 143 26.14 16.62 -14.17
C PRO A 143 24.68 16.32 -13.86
N GLN A 144 23.81 16.22 -14.88
CA GLN A 144 22.40 15.88 -14.71
C GLN A 144 22.24 14.41 -14.29
N PHE A 145 23.06 13.51 -14.81
CA PHE A 145 23.09 12.13 -14.35
C PHE A 145 23.50 12.03 -12.88
N SER A 146 24.53 12.77 -12.43
CA SER A 146 24.91 12.80 -11.01
C SER A 146 23.79 13.30 -10.11
N LEU A 147 23.04 14.34 -10.53
CA LEU A 147 21.89 14.84 -9.77
C LEU A 147 20.76 13.80 -9.67
N ILE A 148 20.51 13.03 -10.74
CA ILE A 148 19.53 11.95 -10.74
C ILE A 148 19.99 10.79 -9.86
N GLU A 149 21.27 10.44 -9.92
CA GLU A 149 21.88 9.42 -9.07
C GLU A 149 21.72 9.76 -7.58
N ASP A 150 21.98 11.00 -7.19
CA ASP A 150 21.78 11.47 -5.81
C ASP A 150 20.32 11.38 -5.37
N ARG A 151 19.37 11.61 -6.28
CA ARG A 151 17.94 11.43 -6.01
C ARG A 151 17.60 9.94 -5.83
N PHE A 152 18.16 9.04 -6.64
CA PHE A 152 18.01 7.60 -6.44
C PHE A 152 18.57 7.16 -5.09
N LYS A 153 19.77 7.61 -4.70
CA LYS A 153 20.39 7.32 -3.38
C LYS A 153 19.54 7.81 -2.22
N LYS A 154 18.90 8.97 -2.37
CA LYS A 154 17.96 9.49 -1.35
C LYS A 154 16.64 8.75 -1.34
N PHE A 155 16.20 8.21 -2.48
CA PHE A 155 14.89 7.57 -2.63
C PHE A 155 14.91 6.10 -2.18
N LEU A 156 15.91 5.34 -2.63
CA LEU A 156 16.09 3.93 -2.34
C LEU A 156 16.86 3.72 -1.02
N LYS A 157 16.70 2.54 -0.43
CA LYS A 157 17.48 2.09 0.72
C LYS A 157 18.36 0.93 0.26
N ASP A 158 19.61 0.90 0.75
CA ASP A 158 20.60 -0.16 0.50
C ASP A 158 20.16 -1.53 1.04
#